data_AF-U7QED8-F1
#
_entry.id   AF-U7QED8-F1
#
_cell.length_a   1.000
_cell.length_b   1.000
_cell.length_c   1.000
_cell.angle_alpha   90.00
_cell.angle_beta   90.00
_cell.angle_gamma   90.00
#
_symmetry.space_group_name_H-M   'P 1'
#
loop_
_entity.id
_entity.type
_entity.pdbx_description
1 polymer ?
#
loop_
_entity_poly.entity_id
_entity_poly.type
_entity_poly.pdbx_seq_one_letter_code
_entity_poly.pdbx_strand_id
1 'polypeptide(L)' 'MKLGEILLKKKLISSTQLEQALNLQCLYSEKLGELLINKGWLQSHDLDQALREQHWRQQGFWVID' A
#
# COMPACT_ATOMS: atom_id res chain seq x y z
N MET A 1 -4.80 -10.44 2.23
CA MET A 1 -4.41 -9.51 1.13
C MET A 1 -3.28 -8.60 1.63
N LYS A 2 -2.28 -8.33 0.79
CA LYS A 2 -1.14 -7.46 1.12
C LYS A 2 -1.45 -5.99 0.78
N LEU A 3 -0.78 -5.05 1.45
CA LEU A 3 -0.97 -3.62 1.22
C LEU A 3 -0.71 -3.23 -0.25
N GLY A 4 0.40 -3.68 -0.83
CA GLY A 4 0.72 -3.39 -2.23
C GLY A 4 -0.36 -3.81 -3.23
N GLU A 5 -1.02 -4.94 -2.99
CA GLU A 5 -2.13 -5.42 -3.83
C GLU A 5 -3.35 -4.50 -3.73
N ILE A 6 -3.64 -3.98 -2.55
CA ILE A 6 -4.77 -3.06 -2.33
C ILE A 6 -4.51 -1.75 -3.07
N LEU A 7 -3.29 -1.22 -2.94
CA LEU A 7 -2.87 0.01 -3.61
C LEU A 7 -2.92 -0.12 -5.14
N LEU A 8 -2.51 -1.27 -5.69
CA LEU A 8 -2.63 -1.57 -7.12
C LEU A 8 -4.09 -1.66 -7.57
N LYS A 9 -4.94 -2.41 -6.84
CA LYS A 9 -6.36 -2.55 -7.20
C LYS A 9 -7.11 -1.23 -7.20
N LYS A 10 -6.77 -0.33 -6.26
CA LYS A 10 -7.33 1.02 -6.20
C LYS A 10 -6.70 2.00 -7.20
N LYS A 11 -5.72 1.56 -8.02
CA LYS A 11 -4.96 2.40 -8.96
C LYS A 11 -4.28 3.61 -8.29
N LEU A 12 -3.94 3.48 -7.01
CA LEU A 12 -3.23 4.51 -6.25
C LEU A 12 -1.75 4.54 -6.60
N ILE A 13 -1.19 3.39 -7.01
CA ILE A 13 0.17 3.24 -7.50
C ILE A 13 0.18 2.33 -8.74
N SER A 14 1.23 2.41 -9.55
CA SER A 14 1.48 1.46 -10.64
C SER A 14 2.27 0.23 -10.16
N SER A 15 2.26 -0.85 -10.97
CA SER A 15 3.10 -2.03 -10.70
C SER A 15 4.58 -1.68 -10.63
N THR A 16 5.02 -0.76 -11.50
CA THR A 16 6.41 -0.28 -11.53
C THR A 16 6.79 0.48 -10.26
N GLN A 17 5.92 1.36 -9.77
CA GLN A 17 6.13 2.08 -8.51
C GLN A 17 6.17 1.12 -7.31
N LEU A 18 5.30 0.10 -7.30
CA LEU A 18 5.30 -0.92 -6.25
C LEU A 18 6.61 -1.71 -6.24
N GLU A 19 7.08 -2.18 -7.41
CA GLU A 19 8.35 -2.91 -7.52
C GLU A 19 9.54 -2.05 -7.07
N GLN A 20 9.60 -0.78 -7.50
CA GLN A 20 10.63 0.15 -7.05
C GLN A 20 10.58 0.34 -5.54
N ALA A 21 9.39 0.52 -4.98
CA ALA A 21 9.21 0.71 -3.54
C ALA A 21 9.58 -0.52 -2.72
N LEU A 22 9.28 -1.74 -3.20
CA LEU A 22 9.66 -3.00 -2.57
C LEU A 22 11.18 -3.22 -2.58
N ASN A 23 11.84 -2.89 -3.69
CA ASN A 23 13.31 -2.95 -3.77
C ASN A 23 13.97 -2.01 -2.76
N LEU A 24 13.47 -0.77 -2.66
CA LEU A 24 13.98 0.20 -1.70
C LEU A 24 13.66 -0.20 -0.25
N GLN A 25 12.46 -0.72 0.01
CA GLN A 25 12.09 -1.24 1.33
C GLN A 25 13.06 -2.35 1.80
N CYS A 26 13.49 -3.24 0.89
CA CYS A 26 14.45 -4.29 1.23
C CYS A 26 15.83 -3.72 1.60
N LEU A 27 16.27 -2.68 0.88
CA LEU A 27 17.57 -2.04 1.11
C LEU A 27 17.62 -1.20 2.39
N TYR A 28 16.54 -0.48 2.69
CA TYR A 28 16.51 0.51 3.78
C TYR A 28 15.70 0.07 5.00
N SER A 29 15.06 -1.11 4.96
CA SER A 29 14.17 -1.62 6.02
C SER A 29 13.04 -0.65 6.41
N GLU A 30 12.62 0.22 5.49
CA GLU A 30 11.54 1.18 5.70
C GLU A 30 10.16 0.55 5.48
N LYS A 31 9.10 1.20 5.96
CA LYS A 31 7.74 0.77 5.65
C LYS A 31 7.36 1.18 4.23
N LEU A 32 6.82 0.23 3.46
CA LEU A 32 6.37 0.46 2.08
C LEU A 32 5.49 1.72 1.93
N GLY A 33 4.51 1.89 2.82
CA GLY A 33 3.60 3.04 2.77
C GLY A 33 4.30 4.39 2.97
N GLU A 34 5.20 4.48 3.95
CA GLU A 34 5.99 5.68 4.23
C GLU A 34 6.90 6.01 3.05
N LEU A 35 7.52 4.99 2.46
CA LEU A 35 8.38 5.15 1.28
C LEU A 35 7.60 5.70 0.08
N LEU A 36 6.40 5.18 -0.17
CA LEU A 36 5.53 5.66 -1.25
C LEU A 36 5.11 7.12 -1.06
N ILE A 37 4.84 7.55 0.18
CA ILE A 37 4.55 8.95 0.53
C ILE A 37 5.79 9.82 0.33
N ASN A 38 6.95 9.38 0.82
CA ASN A 38 8.21 10.12 0.70
C ASN A 38 8.62 10.33 -0.76
N LYS A 39 8.27 9.41 -1.66
CA LYS A 39 8.47 9.54 -3.11
C LYS A 39 7.40 10.40 -3.81
N GLY A 40 6.35 10.82 -3.09
CA GLY A 40 5.23 11.57 -3.65
C GLY A 40 4.30 10.73 -4.54
N TRP A 41 4.39 9.40 -4.47
CA TRP A 41 3.57 8.49 -5.28
C TRP A 41 2.25 8.12 -4.62
N LEU A 42 2.13 8.31 -3.31
CA LEU A 42 0.94 8.00 -2.53
C LEU A 42 0.66 9.14 -1.54
N GLN A 43 -0.61 9.49 -1.35
CA GLN A 43 -1.00 10.44 -0.32
C GLN A 43 -1.21 9.74 1.02
N SER A 44 -0.98 10.45 2.13
CA SER A 44 -1.16 9.86 3.47
C SER A 44 -2.59 9.37 3.72
N HIS A 45 -3.60 10.10 3.22
CA HIS A 45 -5.00 9.71 3.39
C HIS A 45 -5.35 8.42 2.62
N ASP A 46 -4.78 8.23 1.42
CA ASP A 46 -4.96 7.03 0.61
C ASP A 46 -4.31 5.81 1.28
N LEU A 47 -3.13 6.02 1.88
CA LEU A 47 -2.45 4.99 2.67
C LEU A 47 -3.31 4.56 3.87
N ASP A 48 -3.87 5.51 4.61
CA ASP A 48 -4.72 5.22 5.77
C ASP A 48 -5.97 4.41 5.37
N GLN A 49 -6.62 4.77 4.25
CA GLN A 49 -7.76 4.01 3.74
C GLN A 49 -7.36 2.59 3.35
N ALA A 50 -6.23 2.43 2.64
CA ALA A 50 -5.72 1.13 2.23
C ALA A 50 -5.32 0.24 3.43
N LEU A 51 -4.76 0.83 4.49
CA LEU A 51 -4.41 0.13 5.73
C LEU A 51 -5.65 -0.34 6.50
N ARG A 52 -6.69 0.49 6.58
CA ARG A 52 -7.98 0.09 7.17
C ARG A 52 -8.60 -1.09 6.42
N GLU A 53 -8.60 -1.03 5.09
CA GLU A 53 -9.08 -2.12 4.26
C GLU A 53 -8.24 -3.39 4.44
N GLN A 54 -6.91 -3.26 4.51
CA GLN A 54 -6.00 -4.37 4.77
C GLN A 54 -6.35 -5.06 6.09
N HIS A 55 -6.55 -4.26 7.15
CA HIS A 55 -6.91 -4.75 8.47
C HIS A 55 -8.25 -5.50 8.46
N TRP A 56 -9.29 -4.92 7.84
CA TRP A 56 -10.60 -5.58 7.72
C TRP A 56 -10.53 -6.90 6.95
N ARG A 57 -9.82 -6.92 5.81
CA ARG A 57 -9.62 -8.13 5.00
C ARG A 57 -8.81 -9.20 5.74
N GLN A 58 -7.88 -8.82 6.63
CA GLN A 58 -7.11 -9.76 7.45
C GLN A 58 -7.94 -10.35 8.60
N GLN A 59 -8.87 -9.58 9.14
CA GLN A 59 -9.76 -10.02 10.22
C GLN A 59 -10.99 -10.82 9.73
N GLY A 60 -11.09 -11.08 8.42
CA GLY A 60 -12.20 -11.88 7.86
C GLY A 60 -13.53 -11.14 7.76
N PHE A 61 -13.54 -9.81 7.98
CA PHE A 61 -14.70 -8.98 7.69
C PHE A 61 -14.76 -8.76 6.18
N TRP A 62 -15.67 -9.47 5.52
CA TRP A 62 -16.02 -9.18 4.14
C TRP A 62 -16.75 -7.85 4.12
N VAL A 63 -16.02 -6.79 3.77
CA VAL A 63 -16.62 -5.50 3.39
C VAL A 63 -17.38 -5.80 2.10
N ILE A 64 -18.71 -5.86 2.24
CA ILE A 64 -19.64 -6.00 1.13
C ILE A 64 -19.66 -4.60 0.49
N ASP A 65 -18.91 -4.43 -0.59
CA ASP A 65 -19.15 -3.36 -1.57
C ASP A 65 -20.39 -3.74 -2.41
#